data_AF-A0A096MAI1-F1
#
_entry.id   AF-A0A096MAI1-F1
#
_cell.length_a   1.000
_cell.length_b   1.000
_cell.length_c   1.000
_cell.angle_alpha   90.00
_cell.angle_beta   90.00
_cell.angle_gamma   90.00
#
_symmetry.space_group_name_H-M   'P 1'
#
loop_
_entity.id
_entity.type
_entity.pdbx_description
1 polymer ?
#
loop_
_entity_poly.entity_id
_entity_poly.type
_entity_poly.pdbx_seq_one_letter_code
_entity_poly.pdbx_strand_id
1 'polypeptide(L)'
;EDLDIVSHGFARLGHHRAFAKTLGAIEGCHIHIKCQSSPDDQRYRNRKLFPSIILQAVCDHQGSFIDTYVGWPESVHDLRVLRHSPLYRQSVYPPPRCFILSDGVYPCLQHPLPLIILYKRPLQGVRAQLFNTHHEGARSFERRRMMKTMFRQVLEVHPIFVPHVFSQSPCQLITVKESW
;
A
#
# COMPACT_ATOMS: atom_id res chain seq x y z
N GLU A 1 18.31 0.07 -4.10
CA GLU A 1 18.30 -1.35 -3.71
C GLU A 1 18.30 -2.18 -4.98
N ASP A 2 19.06 -3.27 -5.04
CA ASP A 2 19.08 -4.10 -6.25
C ASP A 2 17.72 -4.78 -6.41
N LEU A 3 17.06 -4.56 -7.55
CA LEU A 3 15.74 -5.15 -7.87
C LEU A 3 15.76 -6.69 -7.76
N ASP A 4 16.93 -7.29 -7.96
CA ASP A 4 17.14 -8.71 -7.76
C ASP A 4 16.96 -9.11 -6.29
N ILE A 5 17.47 -8.34 -5.32
CA ILE A 5 17.28 -8.64 -3.89
C ILE A 5 15.79 -8.65 -3.56
N VAL A 6 15.06 -7.62 -4.01
CA VAL A 6 13.63 -7.48 -3.76
C VAL A 6 12.85 -8.66 -4.33
N SER A 7 13.08 -9.00 -5.61
CA SER A 7 12.39 -10.10 -6.27
C SER A 7 12.71 -11.48 -5.69
N HIS A 8 13.96 -11.73 -5.31
CA HIS A 8 14.34 -12.95 -4.60
C HIS A 8 13.69 -13.02 -3.22
N GLY A 9 13.57 -11.88 -2.54
CA GLY A 9 12.84 -11.73 -1.29
C GLY A 9 11.39 -12.18 -1.39
N PHE A 10 10.65 -11.67 -2.37
CA PHE A 10 9.27 -12.08 -2.62
C PHE A 10 9.13 -13.56 -2.98
N ALA A 11 10.03 -14.09 -3.81
CA ALA A 11 10.05 -15.52 -4.15
C ALA A 11 10.28 -16.40 -2.90
N ARG A 12 11.16 -15.97 -1.98
CA ARG A 12 11.40 -16.65 -0.70
C ARG A 12 10.18 -16.61 0.21
N LEU A 13 9.55 -15.43 0.37
CA LEU A 13 8.36 -15.27 1.20
C LEU A 13 7.18 -16.09 0.67
N GLY A 14 7.00 -16.14 -0.65
CA GLY A 14 5.95 -16.94 -1.29
C GLY A 14 6.28 -18.41 -1.43
N HIS A 15 7.52 -18.84 -1.12
CA HIS A 15 8.01 -20.21 -1.35
C HIS A 15 7.77 -20.72 -2.78
N HIS A 16 7.82 -19.82 -3.78
CA HIS A 16 7.54 -20.19 -5.17
C HIS A 16 8.20 -19.24 -6.17
N ARG A 17 8.80 -19.80 -7.24
CA ARG A 17 9.56 -19.04 -8.25
C ARG A 17 8.70 -18.09 -9.09
N ALA A 18 7.39 -18.30 -9.14
CA ALA A 18 6.47 -17.41 -9.85
C ALA A 18 6.54 -15.95 -9.34
N PHE A 19 6.97 -15.73 -8.09
CA PHE A 19 7.10 -14.40 -7.49
C PHE A 19 8.49 -13.77 -7.68
N ALA A 20 9.39 -14.40 -8.45
CA ALA A 20 10.73 -13.87 -8.74
C ALA A 20 10.72 -12.66 -9.71
N LYS A 21 9.54 -12.17 -10.10
CA LYS A 21 9.35 -10.93 -10.85
C LYS A 21 8.47 -9.92 -10.09
N THR A 22 8.14 -10.22 -8.84
CA THR A 22 7.50 -9.27 -7.94
C THR A 22 8.53 -8.24 -7.52
N LEU A 23 8.22 -6.95 -7.65
CA LEU A 23 9.08 -5.89 -7.14
C LEU A 23 8.45 -5.07 -6.01
N GLY A 24 7.16 -5.25 -5.74
CA GLY A 24 6.53 -4.67 -4.57
C GLY A 24 5.20 -5.35 -4.26
N ALA A 25 4.64 -5.04 -3.10
CA ALA A 25 3.23 -5.23 -2.84
C ALA A 25 2.56 -3.91 -2.46
N ILE A 26 1.36 -3.70 -2.99
CA ILE A 26 0.54 -2.52 -2.75
C ILE A 26 -0.58 -2.85 -1.76
N GLU A 27 -0.76 -1.98 -0.77
CA GLU A 27 -1.88 -2.04 0.15
C GLU A 27 -2.30 -0.61 0.54
N GLY A 28 -3.60 -0.42 0.75
CA GLY A 28 -4.17 0.81 1.28
C GLY A 28 -4.33 0.71 2.80
N CYS A 29 -3.98 1.75 3.53
CA CYS A 29 -4.24 1.86 4.96
C CYS A 29 -4.80 3.25 5.34
N HIS A 30 -5.41 3.32 6.52
CA HIS A 30 -6.00 4.55 7.05
C HIS A 30 -5.09 5.15 8.12
N ILE A 31 -4.76 6.43 7.94
CA ILE A 31 -4.04 7.25 8.93
C ILE A 31 -5.07 8.11 9.65
N HIS A 32 -5.07 8.07 10.97
CA HIS A 32 -5.92 8.96 11.77
C HIS A 32 -5.41 10.41 11.68
N ILE A 33 -6.33 11.35 11.60
CA ILE A 33 -6.01 12.79 11.61
C ILE A 33 -6.73 13.47 12.78
N LYS A 34 -6.23 14.63 13.22
CA LYS A 34 -6.99 15.45 14.19
C LYS A 34 -8.21 16.06 13.48
N CYS A 35 -9.38 15.92 14.11
CA CYS A 35 -10.63 16.55 13.68
C CYS A 35 -10.41 18.07 13.58
N GLN A 36 -10.58 18.65 12.40
CA GLN A 36 -10.70 20.10 12.29
C GLN A 36 -12.16 20.45 12.55
N SER A 37 -12.44 21.35 13.48
CA SER A 37 -13.78 21.85 13.81
C SER A 37 -14.39 22.68 12.65
N SER A 38 -14.51 22.09 11.46
CA SER A 38 -14.96 22.70 10.22
C SER A 38 -16.11 21.88 9.61
N PRO A 39 -16.99 22.48 8.79
CA PRO A 39 -18.14 21.78 8.21
C PRO A 39 -17.79 20.63 7.24
N ASP A 40 -16.55 20.56 6.71
CA ASP A 40 -16.08 19.47 5.83
C ASP A 40 -15.68 18.19 6.59
N ASP A 41 -15.71 18.21 7.93
CA ASP A 41 -15.28 17.12 8.83
C ASP A 41 -16.01 15.79 8.59
N GLN A 42 -17.24 15.83 8.08
CA GLN A 42 -18.02 14.63 7.78
C GLN A 42 -17.39 13.75 6.69
N ARG A 43 -16.61 14.33 5.75
CA ARG A 43 -16.01 13.57 4.64
C ARG A 43 -14.85 12.68 5.07
N TYR A 44 -14.23 13.03 6.18
CA TYR A 44 -13.08 12.33 6.75
C TYR A 44 -13.50 11.28 7.78
N ARG A 45 -14.75 11.31 8.27
CA ARG A 45 -15.22 10.34 9.28
C ARG A 45 -15.32 8.93 8.71
N ASN A 46 -14.61 8.03 9.37
CA ASN A 46 -14.63 6.60 9.08
C ASN A 46 -15.91 5.92 9.60
N ARG A 47 -16.10 4.65 9.23
CA ARG A 47 -17.22 3.82 9.76
C ARG A 47 -17.21 3.63 11.28
N LYS A 48 -16.11 4.00 11.94
CA LYS A 48 -15.91 3.97 13.39
C LYS A 48 -15.98 5.38 14.03
N LEU A 49 -16.44 6.39 13.28
CA LEU A 49 -16.64 7.79 13.67
C LEU A 49 -15.36 8.61 13.99
N PHE A 50 -14.18 8.16 13.55
CA PHE A 50 -12.94 8.93 13.66
C PHE A 50 -12.49 9.47 12.29
N PRO A 51 -11.96 10.70 12.20
CA PRO A 51 -11.48 11.24 10.94
C PRO A 51 -10.16 10.56 10.50
N SER A 52 -10.12 10.11 9.25
CA SER A 52 -8.97 9.40 8.68
C SER A 52 -8.73 9.79 7.20
N ILE A 53 -7.49 9.61 6.76
CA ILE A 53 -7.09 9.72 5.36
C ILE A 53 -6.46 8.41 4.89
N ILE A 54 -6.57 8.16 3.59
CA ILE A 54 -5.99 7.00 2.92
C ILE A 54 -4.52 7.27 2.64
N LEU A 55 -3.68 6.29 2.98
CA LEU A 55 -2.34 6.09 2.48
C LEU A 55 -2.34 4.83 1.63
N GLN A 56 -2.01 4.98 0.35
CA GLN A 56 -1.60 3.89 -0.53
C GLN A 56 -0.08 3.77 -0.44
N ALA A 57 0.44 2.58 -0.16
CA ALA A 57 1.87 2.34 -0.13
C ALA A 57 2.24 1.11 -0.96
N VAL A 58 3.36 1.20 -1.68
CA VAL A 58 4.06 0.06 -2.26
C VAL A 58 5.26 -0.23 -1.39
N CYS A 59 5.39 -1.48 -0.96
CA CYS A 59 6.47 -1.92 -0.10
C CYS A 59 7.28 -3.06 -0.72
N ASP A 60 8.54 -3.15 -0.34
CA ASP A 60 9.43 -4.24 -0.71
C ASP A 60 9.19 -5.49 0.16
N HIS A 61 9.96 -6.56 -0.09
CA HIS A 61 9.89 -7.80 0.68
C HIS A 61 10.20 -7.67 2.18
N GLN A 62 10.89 -6.61 2.61
CA GLN A 62 11.21 -6.34 4.01
C GLN A 62 10.16 -5.43 4.68
N GLY A 63 9.21 -4.89 3.90
CA GLY A 63 8.21 -3.94 4.35
C GLY A 63 8.67 -2.48 4.32
N SER A 64 9.78 -2.19 3.63
CA SER A 64 10.27 -0.83 3.39
C SER A 64 9.46 -0.16 2.28
N PHE A 65 9.17 1.14 2.42
CA PHE A 65 8.41 1.88 1.42
C PHE A 65 9.24 2.09 0.14
N ILE A 66 8.63 1.74 -0.99
CA ILE A 66 9.12 2.02 -2.35
C ILE A 66 8.41 3.27 -2.89
N ASP A 67 7.09 3.35 -2.70
CA ASP A 67 6.25 4.46 -3.13
C ASP A 67 5.14 4.68 -2.10
N THR A 68 4.73 5.94 -1.91
CA THR A 68 3.61 6.30 -1.04
C THR A 68 2.75 7.38 -1.68
N TYR A 69 1.44 7.29 -1.48
CA TYR A 69 0.47 8.28 -1.95
C TYR A 69 -0.63 8.47 -0.92
N VAL A 70 -0.85 9.71 -0.50
CA VAL A 70 -1.63 10.04 0.70
C VAL A 70 -2.49 11.28 0.51
N GLY A 71 -3.52 11.42 1.34
CA GLY A 71 -4.29 12.67 1.47
C GLY A 71 -5.73 12.58 0.99
N TRP A 72 -6.19 11.41 0.56
CA TRP A 72 -7.58 11.19 0.19
C TRP A 72 -8.44 10.86 1.41
N PRO A 73 -9.69 11.35 1.50
CA PRO A 73 -10.60 10.93 2.56
C PRO A 73 -10.91 9.44 2.48
N GLU A 74 -11.16 8.78 3.61
CA GLU A 74 -11.52 7.34 3.66
C GLU A 74 -12.76 6.98 2.86
N SER A 75 -13.70 7.92 2.68
CA SER A 75 -14.89 7.70 1.85
C SER A 75 -14.57 7.42 0.38
N VAL A 76 -13.34 7.70 -0.07
CA VAL A 76 -12.90 7.51 -1.44
C VAL A 76 -12.46 6.07 -1.67
N HIS A 77 -13.01 5.44 -2.70
CA HIS A 77 -12.67 4.07 -3.08
C HIS A 77 -11.17 3.94 -3.44
N ASP A 78 -10.50 2.88 -2.98
CA ASP A 78 -9.05 2.65 -3.19
C ASP A 78 -8.64 2.72 -4.66
N LEU A 79 -9.41 2.11 -5.57
CA LEU A 79 -9.21 2.23 -7.01
C LEU A 79 -9.17 3.68 -7.53
N ARG A 80 -9.94 4.60 -6.94
CA ARG A 80 -9.89 6.03 -7.30
C ARG A 80 -8.58 6.63 -6.81
N VAL A 81 -8.14 6.31 -5.59
CA VAL A 81 -6.83 6.74 -5.06
C VAL A 81 -5.71 6.26 -5.98
N LEU A 82 -5.73 4.98 -6.38
CA LEU A 82 -4.75 4.41 -7.30
C LEU A 82 -4.70 5.16 -8.63
N ARG A 83 -5.83 5.39 -9.29
CA ARG A 83 -5.88 6.10 -10.59
C ARG A 83 -5.35 7.54 -10.51
N HIS A 84 -5.37 8.15 -9.33
CA HIS A 84 -4.83 9.48 -9.10
C HIS A 84 -3.36 9.46 -8.65
N SER A 85 -2.84 8.33 -8.18
CA SER A 85 -1.45 8.20 -7.75
C SER A 85 -0.46 8.40 -8.91
N PRO A 86 0.71 9.02 -8.65
CA PRO A 86 1.79 9.11 -9.62
C PRO A 86 2.22 7.73 -10.15
N LEU A 87 2.26 6.72 -9.28
CA LEU A 87 2.55 5.33 -9.63
C LEU A 87 1.71 4.84 -10.82
N TYR A 88 0.40 5.05 -10.78
CA TYR A 88 -0.50 4.62 -11.86
C TYR A 88 -0.41 5.52 -13.10
N ARG A 89 -0.28 6.83 -12.92
CA ARG A 89 -0.32 7.82 -14.01
C ARG A 89 0.97 7.85 -14.83
N GLN A 90 2.12 7.75 -14.15
CA GLN A 90 3.43 7.79 -14.78
C GLN A 90 3.82 6.41 -15.32
N SER A 91 3.36 5.32 -14.67
CA SER A 91 3.59 3.95 -15.14
C SER A 91 5.08 3.59 -15.33
N VAL A 92 5.98 4.27 -14.61
CA VAL A 92 7.43 4.06 -14.68
C VAL A 92 7.87 2.81 -13.90
N TYR A 93 7.12 2.50 -12.84
CA TYR A 93 7.39 1.38 -11.95
C TYR A 93 6.17 0.44 -11.90
N PRO A 94 6.36 -0.89 -11.87
CA PRO A 94 7.64 -1.59 -11.96
C PRO A 94 8.18 -1.62 -13.41
N PRO A 95 9.49 -1.88 -13.60
CA PRO A 95 10.08 -2.07 -14.92
C PRO A 95 9.36 -3.15 -15.75
N PRO A 96 9.50 -3.13 -17.08
CA PRO A 96 8.89 -4.13 -17.96
C PRO A 96 9.17 -5.57 -17.50
N ARG A 97 8.17 -6.45 -17.64
CA ARG A 97 8.20 -7.87 -17.22
C ARG A 97 8.25 -8.11 -15.71
N CYS A 98 8.08 -7.07 -14.90
CA CYS A 98 7.90 -7.17 -13.46
C CYS A 98 6.48 -6.76 -13.06
N PHE A 99 6.06 -7.10 -11.85
CA PHE A 99 4.71 -6.82 -11.37
C PHE A 99 4.69 -6.50 -9.87
N ILE A 100 3.58 -5.92 -9.43
CA ILE A 100 3.28 -5.64 -8.02
C ILE A 100 2.17 -6.58 -7.55
N LEU A 101 2.28 -7.10 -6.34
CA LEU A 101 1.24 -7.89 -5.71
C LEU A 101 0.23 -6.98 -5.02
N SER A 102 -1.05 -7.32 -5.11
CA SER A 102 -2.13 -6.53 -4.52
C SER A 102 -3.11 -7.43 -3.78
N ASP A 103 -3.86 -6.86 -2.83
CA ASP A 103 -5.06 -7.50 -2.32
C ASP A 103 -6.16 -7.51 -3.37
N GLY A 104 -7.23 -8.24 -3.06
CA GLY A 104 -8.39 -8.35 -3.93
C GLY A 104 -9.23 -7.07 -4.03
N VAL A 105 -8.79 -5.95 -3.45
CA VAL A 105 -9.47 -4.66 -3.50
C VAL A 105 -9.20 -3.96 -4.83
N TYR A 106 -8.00 -4.13 -5.38
CA TYR A 106 -7.66 -3.65 -6.71
C TYR A 106 -7.97 -4.71 -7.79
N PRO A 107 -8.23 -4.30 -9.05
CA PRO A 107 -8.35 -5.23 -10.16
C PRO A 107 -6.99 -5.85 -10.54
N CYS A 108 -7.01 -7.05 -11.10
CA CYS A 108 -5.87 -7.62 -11.80
C CYS A 108 -5.63 -6.81 -13.06
N LEU A 109 -4.44 -6.25 -13.24
CA LEU A 109 -4.13 -5.34 -14.35
C LEU A 109 -2.80 -5.75 -14.99
N GLN A 110 -2.68 -5.54 -16.30
CA GLN A 110 -1.41 -5.63 -17.03
C GLN A 110 -0.84 -4.24 -17.35
N HIS A 111 -1.72 -3.29 -17.70
CA HIS A 111 -1.39 -1.90 -17.97
C HIS A 111 -2.43 -0.95 -17.34
N PRO A 112 -2.06 0.29 -16.98
CA PRO A 112 -0.68 0.81 -16.97
C PRO A 112 0.17 0.19 -15.85
N LEU A 113 -0.44 -0.21 -14.74
CA LEU A 113 0.24 -0.82 -13.60
C LEU A 113 0.01 -2.34 -13.56
N PRO A 114 1.03 -3.19 -13.77
CA PRO A 114 0.89 -4.64 -13.69
C PRO A 114 0.66 -5.10 -12.24
N LEU A 115 -0.59 -5.39 -11.90
CA LEU A 115 -1.04 -5.84 -10.59
C LEU A 115 -1.49 -7.30 -10.65
N ILE A 116 -0.92 -8.13 -9.79
CA ILE A 116 -1.35 -9.52 -9.59
C ILE A 116 -2.09 -9.63 -8.26
N ILE A 117 -3.36 -10.06 -8.33
CA ILE A 117 -4.24 -10.23 -7.17
C ILE A 117 -4.53 -11.70 -6.88
N LEU A 118 -5.02 -11.97 -5.68
CA LEU A 118 -5.57 -13.26 -5.28
C LEU A 118 -6.82 -13.60 -6.12
N TYR A 119 -7.03 -14.89 -6.38
CA TYR A 119 -8.32 -15.35 -6.90
C TYR A 119 -9.41 -15.09 -5.84
N LYS A 120 -10.55 -14.58 -6.29
CA LYS A 120 -11.72 -14.33 -5.43
C LYS A 120 -12.33 -15.65 -4.97
N ARG A 121 -12.77 -15.70 -3.71
CA ARG A 121 -13.46 -16.87 -3.13
C ARG A 121 -14.95 -16.87 -3.53
N PRO A 122 -15.61 -18.04 -3.59
CA PRO A 122 -15.06 -19.39 -3.37
C PRO A 122 -14.15 -19.84 -4.51
N LEU A 123 -13.04 -20.49 -4.17
CA LEU A 123 -12.06 -20.98 -5.15
C LEU A 123 -12.48 -22.34 -5.68
N GLN A 124 -12.52 -22.49 -7.00
CA GLN A 124 -12.65 -23.79 -7.64
C GLN A 124 -11.26 -24.26 -8.11
N GLY A 125 -10.83 -25.44 -7.66
CA GLY A 125 -9.60 -26.10 -8.10
C GLY A 125 -8.36 -25.88 -7.23
N VAL A 126 -7.57 -26.94 -7.10
CA VAL A 126 -6.34 -27.00 -6.27
C VAL A 126 -5.30 -25.97 -6.71
N ARG A 127 -5.19 -25.67 -8.01
CA ARG A 127 -4.22 -24.71 -8.53
C ARG A 127 -4.48 -23.27 -8.07
N ALA A 128 -5.75 -22.86 -8.02
CA ALA A 128 -6.13 -21.52 -7.55
C ALA A 128 -5.89 -21.38 -6.04
N GLN A 129 -6.13 -22.46 -5.28
CA GLN A 129 -5.83 -22.52 -3.85
C GLN A 129 -4.33 -22.42 -3.59
N LEU A 130 -3.51 -23.23 -4.28
CA LEU A 130 -2.05 -23.17 -4.18
C LEU A 130 -1.50 -21.79 -4.54
N PHE A 131 -2.01 -21.19 -5.62
CA PHE A 131 -1.64 -19.84 -6.00
C PHE A 131 -1.93 -18.84 -4.88
N ASN A 132 -3.14 -18.86 -4.33
CA ASN A 132 -3.49 -17.96 -3.22
C ASN A 132 -2.61 -18.22 -1.99
N THR A 133 -2.29 -19.47 -1.65
CA THR A 133 -1.38 -19.79 -0.53
C THR A 133 0.00 -19.16 -0.72
N HIS A 134 0.61 -19.33 -1.90
CA HIS A 134 1.91 -18.75 -2.19
C HIS A 134 1.88 -17.22 -2.29
N HIS A 135 0.82 -16.65 -2.87
CA HIS A 135 0.63 -15.20 -2.97
C HIS A 135 0.45 -14.56 -1.59
N GLU A 136 -0.38 -15.16 -0.72
CA GLU A 136 -0.52 -14.73 0.68
C GLU A 136 0.80 -14.87 1.45
N GLY A 137 1.60 -15.91 1.16
CA GLY A 137 2.95 -16.07 1.69
C GLY A 137 3.89 -14.93 1.25
N ALA A 138 3.90 -14.60 -0.04
CA ALA A 138 4.72 -13.52 -0.60
C ALA A 138 4.37 -12.15 0.00
N ARG A 139 3.10 -11.96 0.37
CA ARG A 139 2.57 -10.75 1.00
C ARG A 139 2.57 -10.81 2.53
N SER A 140 3.08 -11.87 3.13
CA SER A 140 3.00 -12.07 4.58
C SER A 140 3.69 -10.98 5.41
N PHE A 141 4.59 -10.19 4.82
CA PHE A 141 5.21 -9.04 5.47
C PHE A 141 4.18 -7.95 5.84
N GLU A 142 3.16 -7.71 4.99
CA GLU A 142 2.02 -6.82 5.26
C GLU A 142 1.31 -7.17 6.58
N ARG A 143 1.23 -8.49 6.88
CA ARG A 143 0.60 -9.02 8.11
C ARG A 143 1.56 -9.07 9.30
N ARG A 144 2.87 -9.20 9.08
CA ARG A 144 3.86 -9.55 10.12
C ARG A 144 4.47 -8.35 10.84
N ARG A 145 4.62 -7.19 10.20
CA ARG A 145 5.29 -6.03 10.81
C ARG A 145 5.04 -4.79 9.95
N MET A 146 4.75 -3.67 10.61
CA MET A 146 4.85 -2.30 10.08
C MET A 146 3.60 -1.59 9.54
N MET A 147 2.89 -2.00 8.48
CA MET A 147 1.94 -1.03 7.85
C MET A 147 0.67 -0.67 8.66
N LYS A 148 0.27 -1.50 9.64
CA LYS A 148 -0.80 -1.14 10.59
C LYS A 148 -0.28 -0.66 11.95
N THR A 149 0.97 -0.99 12.30
CA THR A 149 1.55 -0.70 13.62
C THR A 149 2.50 0.51 13.60
N MET A 150 3.34 0.67 12.57
CA MET A 150 4.14 1.88 12.37
C MET A 150 3.26 3.12 12.23
N PHE A 151 2.10 3.01 11.58
CA PHE A 151 1.19 4.14 11.42
C PHE A 151 0.25 4.35 12.62
N ARG A 152 -0.01 3.31 13.43
CA ARG A 152 -0.75 3.48 14.69
C ARG A 152 0.03 4.27 15.74
N GLN A 153 1.36 4.27 15.68
CA GLN A 153 2.19 4.93 16.69
C GLN A 153 2.65 6.34 16.32
N VAL A 154 2.54 6.80 15.06
CA VAL A 154 3.42 7.89 14.61
C VAL A 154 2.77 9.20 14.17
N LEU A 155 1.47 9.35 13.87
CA LEU A 155 1.04 10.64 13.28
C LEU A 155 -0.40 11.04 13.63
N GLU A 156 -0.61 11.78 14.72
CA GLU A 156 -1.70 12.76 14.79
C GLU A 156 -1.29 14.01 13.98
N VAL A 157 -1.23 13.87 12.66
CA VAL A 157 -0.79 14.97 11.80
C VAL A 157 -1.99 15.84 11.44
N HIS A 158 -1.83 17.15 11.63
CA HIS A 158 -2.80 18.11 11.13
C HIS A 158 -2.85 18.00 9.59
N PRO A 159 -4.04 17.90 8.96
CA PRO A 159 -4.20 17.63 7.52
C PRO A 159 -3.34 18.49 6.58
N ILE A 160 -3.05 19.74 6.99
CA ILE A 160 -2.21 20.69 6.24
C ILE A 160 -0.75 20.20 6.08
N PHE A 161 -0.23 19.47 7.07
CA PHE A 161 1.16 18.99 7.05
C PHE A 161 1.31 17.63 6.40
N VAL A 162 0.22 16.90 6.14
CA VAL A 162 0.27 15.58 5.50
C VAL A 162 1.04 15.63 4.18
N PRO A 163 0.75 16.53 3.21
CA PRO A 163 1.53 16.59 1.98
C PRO A 163 3.02 16.89 2.23
N HIS A 164 3.33 17.68 3.25
CA HIS A 164 4.70 18.08 3.58
C HIS A 164 5.51 16.95 4.24
N VAL A 165 4.90 16.17 5.14
CA VAL A 165 5.53 15.03 5.83
C VAL A 165 5.90 13.92 4.84
N PHE A 166 5.06 13.68 3.83
CA PHE A 166 5.26 12.59 2.87
C PHE A 166 5.97 13.01 1.57
N SER A 167 6.13 14.32 1.30
CA SER A 167 6.88 14.83 0.14
C SER A 167 8.40 14.94 0.37
N GLN A 168 8.87 14.85 1.61
CA GLN A 168 10.29 14.94 1.95
C GLN A 168 10.94 13.54 2.04
N SER A 169 11.38 13.03 0.89
CA SER A 169 12.34 11.93 0.69
C SER A 169 11.93 10.49 1.09
N PRO A 170 12.44 9.45 0.40
CA PRO A 170 11.91 8.08 0.49
C PRO A 170 12.31 7.29 1.74
N CYS A 171 13.11 7.85 2.65
CA CYS A 171 13.82 7.06 3.67
C CYS A 171 13.94 7.67 5.07
N GLN A 172 13.12 8.64 5.46
CA GLN A 172 13.12 9.12 6.86
C GLN A 172 11.75 9.02 7.51
N LEU A 173 11.68 8.22 8.57
CA LEU A 173 10.65 8.32 9.61
C LEU A 173 10.78 9.71 10.26
N ILE A 174 10.04 10.69 9.74
CA ILE A 174 9.99 12.02 10.34
C ILE A 174 9.03 11.96 11.52
N THR A 175 9.57 11.95 12.73
CA THR A 175 8.84 12.29 13.95
C THR A 175 8.51 13.78 13.90
N VAL A 176 7.24 14.14 13.69
CA VAL A 176 6.79 15.53 13.82
C VAL A 176 6.85 15.87 15.31
N LYS A 177 7.93 16.52 15.75
CA LYS A 177 7.96 17.21 17.03
C LYS A 177 7.00 18.39 16.94
N GLU A 178 5.96 18.35 17.75
CA GLU A 178 5.10 19.51 18.01
C GLU A 178 5.99 20.72 18.31
N SER A 179 5.73 21.84 17.64
CA SER A 179 6.31 23.13 17.97
C SER A 179 5.18 24.16 17.95
N TRP A 180 4.59 24.27 19.14
CA TRP A 180 3.70 25.30 19.71
C TRP A 180 2.29 25.45 19.13
#